data_AF-A0A840FAW8-F1
#
_entry.id   AF-A0A840FAW8-F1
#
_cell.length_a   1.000
_cell.length_b   1.000
_cell.length_c   1.000
_cell.angle_alpha   90.00
_cell.angle_beta   90.00
_cell.angle_gamma   90.00
#
_symmetry.space_group_name_H-M   'P 1'
#
loop_
_entity.id
_entity.type
_entity.pdbx_description
1 polymer ?
#
loop_
_entity_poly.entity_id
_entity_poly.type
_entity_poly.pdbx_seq_one_letter_code
_entity_poly.pdbx_strand_id
1 'polypeptide(L)'
;MSDDRGGNIQNLLGMARTAVLAGNNEEAIAYYNRVLEVDPGCSEAWLGKGTAAGWLSSIAQLRVNESLVAYGNAIGSASDDDKSTAAAAAANELGKICDAIYGMARQHYVDHAAVAGVRETYVRTSAVLSDALQQAHAWDPLNRHVLDVTVLICRQLLDLGGIGELAPILRERLDEAVAEIQTMDPSYQRPALALRTEADKEQAKAESDQVGYIVLFIVLIFAAIAGAVAKSGS
;
A
#
# COMPACT_ATOMS: atom_id res chain seq x y z
N MET A 1 -27.32 18.24 34.23
CA MET A 1 -27.01 16.97 33.56
C MET A 1 -25.71 17.17 32.80
N SER A 2 -24.58 16.73 33.35
CA SER A 2 -23.31 16.68 32.62
C SER A 2 -23.42 15.63 31.51
N ASP A 3 -22.93 15.95 30.32
CA ASP A 3 -22.96 15.10 29.13
C ASP A 3 -22.11 13.84 29.33
N ASP A 4 -22.70 12.79 29.91
CA ASP A 4 -22.10 11.47 30.17
C ASP A 4 -21.53 10.80 28.90
N ARG A 5 -22.04 11.20 27.74
CA ARG A 5 -21.56 10.73 26.42
C ARG A 5 -20.14 11.20 26.12
N GLY A 6 -19.80 12.45 26.43
CA GLY A 6 -18.45 12.98 26.25
C GLY A 6 -17.42 12.28 27.14
N GLY A 7 -17.80 11.95 28.39
CA GLY A 7 -16.97 11.18 29.31
C GLY A 7 -16.72 9.74 28.82
N ASN A 8 -17.73 9.11 28.22
CA ASN A 8 -17.59 7.78 27.62
C ASN A 8 -16.70 7.79 26.36
N ILE A 9 -16.84 8.78 25.47
CA ILE A 9 -15.98 8.92 24.28
C ILE A 9 -14.50 9.05 24.66
N GLN A 10 -14.18 9.94 25.61
CA GLN A 10 -12.79 10.16 26.02
C GLN A 10 -12.16 8.92 26.67
N ASN A 11 -12.95 8.15 27.43
CA ASN A 11 -12.50 6.86 27.96
C ASN A 11 -12.21 5.86 26.83
N LEU A 12 -13.14 5.70 25.88
CA LEU A 12 -12.96 4.79 24.74
C LEU A 12 -11.75 5.16 23.88
N LEU A 13 -11.53 6.44 23.60
CA LEU A 13 -10.33 6.92 22.91
C LEU A 13 -9.06 6.59 23.70
N GLY A 14 -9.09 6.76 25.03
CA GLY A 14 -7.99 6.36 25.91
C GLY A 14 -7.66 4.87 25.79
N MET A 15 -8.67 4.01 25.88
CA MET A 15 -8.52 2.55 25.73
C MET A 15 -7.99 2.18 24.34
N ALA A 16 -8.50 2.83 23.29
CA ALA A 16 -8.06 2.61 21.92
C ALA A 16 -6.57 2.94 21.74
N ARG A 17 -6.12 4.10 22.23
CA ARG A 17 -4.69 4.49 22.19
C ARG A 17 -3.81 3.51 22.96
N THR A 18 -4.24 3.06 24.14
CA THR A 18 -3.50 2.06 24.91
C THR A 18 -3.42 0.72 24.16
N ALA A 19 -4.50 0.29 23.52
CA ALA A 19 -4.51 -0.93 22.72
C ALA A 19 -3.55 -0.83 21.51
N VAL A 20 -3.51 0.31 20.80
CA VAL A 20 -2.54 0.55 19.72
C VAL A 20 -1.10 0.46 20.26
N LEU A 21 -0.80 1.10 21.39
CA LEU A 21 0.54 1.07 22.00
C LEU A 21 0.96 -0.34 22.42
N ALA A 22 0.00 -1.20 22.79
CA ALA A 22 0.23 -2.59 23.12
C ALA A 22 0.33 -3.52 21.89
N GLY A 23 0.08 -3.00 20.68
CA GLY A 23 0.01 -3.79 19.45
C GLY A 23 -1.29 -4.57 19.28
N ASN A 24 -2.28 -4.37 20.16
CA ASN A 24 -3.60 -5.03 20.11
C ASN A 24 -4.53 -4.28 19.13
N ASN A 25 -4.17 -4.30 17.86
CA ASN A 25 -4.83 -3.49 16.84
C ASN A 25 -6.32 -3.85 16.63
N GLU A 26 -6.71 -5.12 16.77
CA GLU A 26 -8.12 -5.51 16.68
C GLU A 26 -8.96 -4.89 17.79
N GLU A 27 -8.42 -4.87 19.00
CA GLU A 27 -9.07 -4.25 20.16
C GLU A 27 -9.14 -2.73 20.01
N ALA A 28 -8.07 -2.10 19.51
CA ALA A 28 -8.07 -0.69 19.17
C ALA A 28 -9.17 -0.34 18.18
N ILE A 29 -9.32 -1.10 17.09
CA ILE A 29 -10.39 -0.93 16.11
C ILE A 29 -11.77 -1.05 16.77
N ALA A 30 -11.96 -2.00 17.69
CA ALA A 30 -13.23 -2.16 18.40
C ALA A 30 -13.57 -0.93 19.24
N TYR A 31 -12.61 -0.36 19.98
CA TYR A 31 -12.82 0.89 20.73
C TYR A 31 -13.08 2.08 19.81
N TYR A 32 -12.31 2.24 18.73
CA TYR A 32 -12.53 3.32 17.77
C TYR A 32 -13.90 3.21 17.09
N ASN A 33 -14.35 2.00 16.73
CA ASN A 33 -15.71 1.80 16.20
C ASN A 33 -16.78 2.25 17.18
N ARG A 34 -16.64 1.94 18.48
CA ARG A 34 -17.59 2.40 19.52
C ARG A 34 -17.60 3.91 19.68
N VAL A 35 -16.45 4.58 19.49
CA VAL A 35 -16.41 6.05 19.43
C VAL A 35 -17.20 6.53 18.21
N LEU A 36 -16.95 5.95 17.04
CA LEU A 36 -17.60 6.33 15.78
C LEU A 36 -19.11 6.02 15.73
N GLU A 37 -19.60 5.07 16.53
CA GLU A 37 -21.03 4.83 16.73
C GLU A 37 -21.73 5.98 17.46
N VAL A 38 -21.02 6.65 18.37
CA VAL A 38 -21.55 7.78 19.15
C VAL A 38 -21.28 9.11 18.44
N ASP A 39 -20.09 9.27 17.88
CA ASP A 39 -19.64 10.44 17.14
C ASP A 39 -18.95 10.02 15.82
N PRO A 40 -19.72 9.92 14.72
CA PRO A 40 -19.17 9.62 13.39
C PRO A 40 -18.20 10.68 12.86
N GLY A 41 -18.19 11.89 13.44
CA GLY A 41 -17.30 13.00 13.08
C GLY A 41 -15.99 13.01 13.86
N CYS A 42 -15.75 12.04 14.74
CA CYS A 42 -14.53 11.99 15.53
C CYS A 42 -13.29 11.71 14.66
N SER A 43 -12.59 12.78 14.27
CA SER A 43 -11.38 12.71 13.43
C SER A 43 -10.30 11.80 14.03
N GLU A 44 -10.06 11.88 15.34
CA GLU A 44 -9.09 11.04 16.04
C GLU A 44 -9.43 9.54 15.94
N ALA A 45 -10.72 9.20 16.06
CA ALA A 45 -11.14 7.80 15.98
C ALA A 45 -10.98 7.23 14.57
N TRP A 46 -11.24 8.03 13.54
CA TRP A 46 -10.97 7.64 12.16
C TRP A 46 -9.47 7.45 11.90
N LEU A 47 -8.63 8.39 12.37
CA LEU A 47 -7.18 8.29 12.23
C LEU A 47 -6.65 7.03 12.91
N GLY A 48 -7.02 6.82 14.17
CA GLY A 48 -6.59 5.66 14.95
C GLY A 48 -7.08 4.31 14.39
N LYS A 49 -8.32 4.26 13.90
CA LYS A 49 -8.86 3.07 13.22
C LYS A 49 -8.09 2.74 11.95
N GLY A 50 -7.76 3.75 11.14
CA GLY A 50 -6.96 3.59 9.93
C GLY A 50 -5.58 3.03 10.26
N THR A 51 -4.90 3.62 11.26
CA THR A 51 -3.59 3.17 11.71
C THR A 51 -3.62 1.73 12.21
N ALA A 52 -4.55 1.38 13.09
CA ALA A 52 -4.70 0.01 13.59
C ALA A 52 -5.02 -1.00 12.48
N ALA A 53 -5.88 -0.64 11.51
CA ALA A 53 -6.18 -1.50 10.37
C ALA A 53 -4.95 -1.73 9.49
N GLY A 54 -4.15 -0.69 9.24
CA GLY A 54 -2.92 -0.78 8.48
C GLY A 54 -1.89 -1.69 9.13
N TRP A 55 -1.69 -1.57 10.45
CA TRP A 55 -0.79 -2.44 11.22
C TRP A 55 -1.26 -3.89 11.35
N LEU A 56 -2.52 -4.20 11.01
CA LEU A 56 -3.02 -5.57 10.86
C LEU A 56 -2.82 -6.15 9.45
N SER A 57 -2.24 -5.38 8.55
CA SER A 57 -1.97 -5.88 7.21
C SER A 57 -0.95 -7.01 7.23
N SER A 58 -1.15 -7.96 6.32
CA SER A 58 -0.16 -8.97 5.95
C SER A 58 -0.07 -9.05 4.43
N ILE A 59 0.94 -9.76 3.91
CA ILE A 59 1.07 -9.99 2.45
C ILE A 59 -0.18 -10.70 1.89
N ALA A 60 -0.83 -11.55 2.69
CA ALA A 60 -2.05 -12.26 2.30
C ALA A 60 -3.32 -11.42 2.45
N GLN A 61 -3.32 -10.46 3.38
CA GLN A 61 -4.49 -9.64 3.71
C GLN A 61 -4.06 -8.18 3.87
N LEU A 62 -4.02 -7.48 2.74
CA LEU A 62 -3.56 -6.10 2.68
C LEU A 62 -4.71 -5.15 3.03
N ARG A 63 -4.59 -4.39 4.12
CA ARG A 63 -5.63 -3.48 4.63
C ARG A 63 -5.29 -2.00 4.39
N VAL A 64 -4.38 -1.74 3.46
CA VAL A 64 -3.93 -0.38 3.09
C VAL A 64 -5.10 0.47 2.59
N ASN A 65 -6.01 -0.11 1.79
CA ASN A 65 -7.21 0.60 1.33
C ASN A 65 -8.16 0.98 2.47
N GLU A 66 -8.33 0.12 3.48
CA GLU A 66 -9.11 0.46 4.67
C GLU A 66 -8.49 1.63 5.43
N SER A 67 -7.15 1.66 5.49
CA SER A 67 -6.39 2.75 6.10
C SER A 67 -6.61 4.06 5.33
N LEU A 68 -6.48 4.05 4.00
CA LEU A 68 -6.72 5.20 3.14
C LEU A 68 -8.13 5.81 3.33
N VAL A 69 -9.17 4.96 3.34
CA VAL A 69 -10.55 5.41 3.54
C VAL A 69 -10.73 6.04 4.92
N ALA A 70 -10.19 5.39 5.97
CA ALA A 70 -10.27 5.91 7.33
C ALA A 70 -9.52 7.24 7.48
N TYR A 71 -8.34 7.38 6.88
CA TYR A 71 -7.59 8.63 6.86
C TYR A 71 -8.31 9.75 6.09
N GLY A 72 -8.93 9.44 4.94
CA GLY A 72 -9.78 10.39 4.24
C GLY A 72 -10.94 10.89 5.11
N ASN A 73 -11.58 10.01 5.87
CA ASN A 73 -12.62 10.40 6.83
C ASN A 73 -12.07 11.23 8.00
N ALA A 74 -10.88 10.90 8.49
CA ALA A 74 -10.22 11.66 9.56
C ALA A 74 -9.95 13.11 9.12
N ILE A 75 -9.37 13.29 7.93
CA ILE A 75 -9.08 14.60 7.34
C ILE A 75 -10.39 15.34 7.04
N GLY A 76 -11.38 14.66 6.47
CA GLY A 76 -12.67 15.26 6.11
C GLY A 76 -13.52 15.69 7.31
N SER A 77 -13.36 15.01 8.45
CA SER A 77 -14.09 15.32 9.70
C SER A 77 -13.31 16.24 10.64
N ALA A 78 -12.05 16.55 10.34
CA ALA A 78 -11.26 17.48 11.12
C ALA A 78 -11.82 18.91 11.02
N SER A 79 -11.66 19.69 12.09
CA SER A 79 -11.94 21.12 12.08
C SER A 79 -11.06 21.82 11.04
N ASP A 80 -11.46 22.99 10.55
CA ASP A 80 -10.65 23.73 9.57
C ASP A 80 -9.24 24.04 10.10
N ASP A 81 -9.10 24.29 11.40
CA ASP A 81 -7.82 24.54 12.07
C ASP A 81 -6.96 23.26 12.20
N ASP A 82 -7.59 22.09 12.32
CA ASP A 82 -6.90 20.81 12.54
C ASP A 82 -6.65 20.01 11.25
N LYS A 83 -7.27 20.38 10.11
CA LYS A 83 -7.19 19.63 8.84
C LYS A 83 -5.76 19.35 8.39
N SER A 84 -4.89 20.36 8.43
CA SER A 84 -3.48 20.18 8.04
C SER A 84 -2.74 19.23 8.99
N THR A 85 -3.01 19.31 10.29
CA THR A 85 -2.44 18.41 11.29
C THR A 85 -2.92 16.97 11.09
N ALA A 86 -4.22 16.77 10.83
CA ALA A 86 -4.80 15.47 10.53
C ALA A 86 -4.22 14.86 9.24
N ALA A 87 -4.04 15.69 8.19
CA ALA A 87 -3.44 15.28 6.92
C ALA A 87 -1.98 14.84 7.09
N ALA A 88 -1.16 15.63 7.79
CA ALA A 88 0.22 15.29 8.09
C ALA A 88 0.34 14.00 8.93
N ALA A 89 -0.52 13.84 9.94
CA ALA A 89 -0.56 12.63 10.76
C ALA A 89 -0.93 11.39 9.94
N ALA A 90 -1.97 11.49 9.09
CA ALA A 90 -2.39 10.41 8.20
C ALA A 90 -1.29 10.02 7.19
N ALA A 91 -0.65 11.00 6.55
CA ALA A 91 0.44 10.76 5.61
C ALA A 91 1.63 10.06 6.28
N ASN A 92 2.02 10.53 7.47
CA ASN A 92 3.12 9.95 8.23
C ASN A 92 2.84 8.50 8.67
N GLU A 93 1.63 8.23 9.20
CA GLU A 93 1.27 6.87 9.60
C GLU A 93 1.16 5.93 8.40
N LEU A 94 0.57 6.38 7.28
CA LEU A 94 0.51 5.59 6.06
C LEU A 94 1.91 5.28 5.51
N GLY A 95 2.83 6.25 5.55
CA GLY A 95 4.24 6.05 5.17
C GLY A 95 4.89 4.91 5.94
N LYS A 96 4.74 4.90 7.28
CA LYS A 96 5.28 3.84 8.15
C LYS A 96 4.67 2.48 7.87
N ILE A 97 3.34 2.43 7.68
CA ILE A 97 2.62 1.19 7.36
C ILE A 97 3.09 0.64 6.01
N CYS A 98 3.20 1.50 4.98
CA CYS A 98 3.70 1.11 3.67
C CYS A 98 5.15 0.60 3.73
N ASP A 99 6.03 1.28 4.47
CA ASP A 99 7.42 0.85 4.66
C ASP A 99 7.50 -0.54 5.30
N ALA A 100 6.74 -0.76 6.39
CA ALA A 100 6.70 -2.04 7.09
C ALA A 100 6.19 -3.18 6.19
N ILE A 101 5.07 -2.98 5.48
CA ILE A 101 4.51 -3.99 4.57
C ILE A 101 5.47 -4.26 3.42
N TYR A 102 6.10 -3.22 2.87
CA TYR A 102 7.07 -3.38 1.79
C TYR A 102 8.29 -4.20 2.26
N GLY A 103 8.81 -3.92 3.45
CA GLY A 103 9.89 -4.70 4.06
C GLY A 103 9.54 -6.18 4.18
N MET A 104 8.33 -6.51 4.65
CA MET A 104 7.84 -7.89 4.71
C MET A 104 7.72 -8.52 3.31
N ALA A 105 7.10 -7.82 2.35
CA ALA A 105 6.91 -8.31 1.00
C ALA A 105 8.25 -8.57 0.29
N ARG A 106 9.22 -7.67 0.50
CA ARG A 106 10.58 -7.81 -0.04
C ARG A 106 11.31 -8.99 0.59
N GLN A 107 11.25 -9.15 1.91
CA GLN A 107 11.89 -10.27 2.58
C GLN A 107 11.33 -11.61 2.08
N HIS A 108 9.99 -11.72 2.03
CA HIS A 108 9.33 -12.90 1.48
C HIS A 108 9.72 -13.17 0.01
N TYR A 109 9.85 -12.14 -0.82
CA TYR A 109 10.34 -12.30 -2.19
C TYR A 109 11.78 -12.82 -2.23
N VAL A 110 12.69 -12.27 -1.43
CA VAL A 110 14.09 -12.71 -1.37
C VAL A 110 14.20 -14.16 -0.93
N ASP A 111 13.45 -14.56 0.10
CA ASP A 111 13.51 -15.91 0.65
C ASP A 111 12.87 -16.96 -0.28
N HIS A 112 11.97 -16.54 -1.16
CA HIS A 112 11.13 -17.44 -1.96
C HIS A 112 11.07 -17.08 -3.45
N ALA A 113 12.11 -16.43 -3.99
CA ALA A 113 12.11 -15.91 -5.37
C ALA A 113 11.86 -16.97 -6.45
N ALA A 114 12.20 -18.23 -6.20
CA ALA A 114 12.00 -19.35 -7.12
C ALA A 114 10.57 -19.94 -7.07
N VAL A 115 9.73 -19.54 -6.11
CA VAL A 115 8.37 -20.05 -5.96
C VAL A 115 7.44 -19.29 -6.90
N ALA A 116 6.69 -20.02 -7.73
CA ALA A 116 5.73 -19.45 -8.67
C ALA A 116 4.69 -18.56 -7.94
N GLY A 117 4.37 -17.40 -8.51
CA GLY A 117 3.39 -16.46 -7.93
C GLY A 117 3.98 -15.48 -6.92
N VAL A 118 5.18 -15.73 -6.39
CA VAL A 118 5.81 -14.86 -5.37
C VAL A 118 6.26 -13.54 -5.98
N ARG A 119 6.85 -13.57 -7.19
CA ARG A 119 7.23 -12.36 -7.93
C ARG A 119 6.01 -11.49 -8.22
N GLU A 120 4.94 -12.08 -8.73
CA GLU A 120 3.70 -11.39 -9.08
C GLU A 120 3.04 -10.78 -7.84
N THR A 121 3.07 -11.49 -6.71
CA THR A 121 2.56 -10.98 -5.43
C THR A 121 3.41 -9.83 -4.90
N TYR A 122 4.74 -9.91 -5.02
CA TYR A 122 5.64 -8.84 -4.64
C TYR A 122 5.42 -7.58 -5.48
N VAL A 123 5.34 -7.71 -6.81
CA VAL A 123 5.07 -6.60 -7.72
C VAL A 123 3.71 -5.97 -7.44
N ARG A 124 2.65 -6.79 -7.33
CA ARG A 124 1.30 -6.31 -7.04
C ARG A 124 1.21 -5.56 -5.71
N THR A 125 1.79 -6.12 -4.65
CA THR A 125 1.80 -5.48 -3.33
C THR A 125 2.52 -4.15 -3.39
N SER A 126 3.72 -4.12 -3.98
CA SER A 126 4.53 -2.90 -4.10
C SER A 126 3.86 -1.81 -4.93
N ALA A 127 3.13 -2.19 -6.00
CA ALA A 127 2.33 -1.24 -6.79
C ALA A 127 1.21 -0.60 -5.96
N VAL A 128 0.46 -1.39 -5.18
CA VAL A 128 -0.58 -0.87 -4.28
C VAL A 128 0.01 0.09 -3.24
N LEU A 129 1.17 -0.24 -2.68
CA LEU A 129 1.85 0.65 -1.72
C LEU A 129 2.31 1.95 -2.39
N SER A 130 2.83 1.88 -3.62
CA SER A 130 3.20 3.07 -4.39
C SER A 130 1.98 3.99 -4.64
N ASP A 131 0.83 3.42 -4.99
CA ASP A 131 -0.41 4.19 -5.17
C ASP A 131 -0.89 4.83 -3.86
N ALA A 132 -0.80 4.10 -2.74
CA ALA A 132 -1.16 4.62 -1.42
C ALA A 132 -0.24 5.78 -0.99
N LEU A 133 1.06 5.68 -1.28
CA LEU A 133 2.02 6.74 -0.99
C LEU A 133 1.78 8.00 -1.83
N GLN A 134 1.26 7.88 -3.05
CA GLN A 134 0.83 9.05 -3.84
C GLN A 134 -0.32 9.79 -3.17
N GLN A 135 -1.25 9.07 -2.54
CA GLN A 135 -2.33 9.70 -1.78
C GLN A 135 -1.79 10.36 -0.50
N ALA A 136 -0.88 9.72 0.24
CA ALA A 136 -0.24 10.35 1.38
C ALA A 136 0.55 11.61 0.99
N HIS A 137 1.26 11.57 -0.14
CA HIS A 137 1.99 12.72 -0.66
C HIS A 137 1.04 13.88 -1.00
N ALA A 138 -0.15 13.61 -1.56
CA ALA A 138 -1.15 14.65 -1.79
C ALA A 138 -1.70 15.29 -0.50
N TRP A 139 -1.68 14.56 0.63
CA TRP A 139 -2.07 15.09 1.94
C TRP A 139 -0.98 15.93 2.61
N ASP A 140 0.28 15.53 2.46
CA ASP A 140 1.45 16.20 3.04
C ASP A 140 2.66 16.12 2.07
N PRO A 141 2.78 17.08 1.13
CA PRO A 141 3.81 17.03 0.09
C PRO A 141 5.25 17.11 0.61
N LEU A 142 5.45 17.68 1.80
CA LEU A 142 6.77 17.84 2.40
C LEU A 142 7.13 16.68 3.34
N ASN A 143 6.31 15.62 3.38
CA ASN A 143 6.57 14.47 4.22
C ASN A 143 7.78 13.67 3.70
N ARG A 144 8.95 13.93 4.29
CA ARG A 144 10.21 13.33 3.85
C ARG A 144 10.17 11.79 3.87
N HIS A 145 9.55 11.19 4.88
CA HIS A 145 9.46 9.74 5.00
C HIS A 145 8.67 9.12 3.85
N VAL A 146 7.51 9.70 3.50
CA VAL A 146 6.68 9.24 2.36
C VAL A 146 7.48 9.28 1.05
N LEU A 147 8.26 10.35 0.82
CA LEU A 147 9.08 10.48 -0.38
C LEU A 147 10.22 9.45 -0.42
N ASP A 148 10.93 9.24 0.69
CA ASP A 148 12.00 8.26 0.77
C ASP A 148 11.48 6.82 0.50
N VAL A 149 10.32 6.46 1.07
CA VAL A 149 9.68 5.15 0.81
C VAL A 149 9.22 5.04 -0.64
N THR A 150 8.68 6.11 -1.22
CA THR A 150 8.30 6.14 -2.65
C THR A 150 9.50 5.89 -3.55
N VAL A 151 10.62 6.59 -3.30
CA VAL A 151 11.88 6.38 -4.03
C VAL A 151 12.37 4.94 -3.90
N LEU A 152 12.34 4.39 -2.68
CA LEU A 152 12.76 3.02 -2.41
C LEU A 152 11.98 2.00 -3.24
N ILE A 153 10.64 2.06 -3.20
CA ILE A 153 9.75 1.12 -3.89
C ILE A 153 9.89 1.27 -5.40
N CYS A 154 9.79 2.49 -5.92
CA CYS A 154 9.86 2.75 -7.37
C CYS A 154 11.19 2.25 -7.95
N ARG A 155 12.31 2.59 -7.30
CA ARG A 155 13.64 2.14 -7.74
C ARG A 155 13.74 0.62 -7.77
N GLN A 156 13.35 -0.05 -6.70
CA GLN A 156 13.48 -1.51 -6.59
C GLN A 156 12.61 -2.25 -7.61
N LEU A 157 11.40 -1.78 -7.88
CA LEU A 157 10.56 -2.32 -8.94
C LEU A 157 11.14 -2.07 -10.34
N LEU A 158 11.72 -0.88 -10.57
CA LEU A 158 12.41 -0.58 -11.82
C LEU A 158 13.65 -1.45 -12.02
N ASP A 159 14.39 -1.75 -10.95
CA ASP A 159 15.53 -2.68 -10.99
C ASP A 159 15.09 -4.12 -11.26
N LEU A 160 13.93 -4.54 -10.73
CA LEU A 160 13.42 -5.91 -10.83
C LEU A 160 13.17 -6.43 -12.27
N GLY A 161 12.98 -5.56 -13.26
CA GLY A 161 12.68 -6.04 -14.61
C GLY A 161 11.21 -6.35 -14.85
N GLY A 162 10.81 -6.53 -16.12
CA GLY A 162 9.56 -7.23 -16.47
C GLY A 162 8.24 -6.70 -15.86
N ILE A 163 8.13 -5.40 -15.57
CA ILE A 163 6.93 -4.78 -14.96
C ILE A 163 6.01 -4.07 -15.98
N GLY A 164 6.24 -4.24 -17.29
CA GLY A 164 5.35 -3.76 -18.35
C GLY A 164 4.98 -2.27 -18.25
N GLU A 165 3.67 -2.00 -18.30
CA GLU A 165 3.07 -0.66 -18.28
C GLU A 165 3.31 0.11 -16.98
N LEU A 166 3.70 -0.58 -15.90
CA LEU A 166 4.02 0.06 -14.63
C LEU A 166 5.35 0.83 -14.68
N ALA A 167 6.28 0.44 -15.57
CA ALA A 167 7.60 1.05 -15.67
C ALA A 167 7.60 2.58 -15.91
N PRO A 168 6.88 3.14 -16.90
CA PRO A 168 6.84 4.59 -17.09
C PRO A 168 6.25 5.33 -15.88
N ILE A 169 5.17 4.80 -15.31
CA ILE A 169 4.48 5.40 -14.14
C ILE A 169 5.44 5.50 -12.95
N LEU A 170 6.20 4.44 -12.66
CA LEU A 170 7.15 4.46 -11.54
C LEU A 170 8.36 5.35 -11.78
N ARG A 171 8.75 5.57 -13.04
CA ARG A 171 9.84 6.52 -13.37
C ARG A 171 9.42 7.95 -13.08
N GLU A 172 8.21 8.32 -13.51
CA GLU A 172 7.65 9.64 -13.24
C GLU A 172 7.55 9.88 -11.73
N ARG A 173 6.94 8.97 -10.98
CA ARG A 173 6.86 9.05 -9.50
C ARG A 173 8.23 9.13 -8.82
N LEU A 174 9.22 8.40 -9.34
CA LEU A 174 10.60 8.46 -8.83
C LEU A 174 11.24 9.81 -9.12
N ASP A 175 11.05 10.36 -10.32
CA ASP A 175 11.60 11.65 -10.73
C ASP A 175 11.00 12.79 -9.89
N GLU A 176 9.69 12.78 -9.70
CA GLU A 176 8.96 13.75 -8.86
C GLU A 176 9.44 13.70 -7.42
N ALA A 177 9.43 12.53 -6.79
CA ALA A 177 9.84 12.40 -5.39
C ALA A 177 11.31 12.80 -5.17
N VAL A 178 12.21 12.48 -6.11
CA VAL A 178 13.61 12.91 -6.04
C VAL A 178 13.74 14.43 -6.17
N ALA A 179 13.00 15.05 -7.10
CA ALA A 179 13.05 16.50 -7.29
C ALA A 179 12.59 17.23 -6.02
N GLU A 180 11.50 16.79 -5.41
CA GLU A 180 10.98 17.35 -4.16
C GLU A 180 11.95 17.16 -3.00
N ILE A 181 12.53 15.97 -2.87
CA ILE A 181 13.58 15.71 -1.89
C ILE A 181 14.73 16.71 -2.07
N GLN A 182 15.15 16.98 -3.31
CA GLN A 182 16.24 17.91 -3.60
C GLN A 182 15.90 19.37 -3.28
N THR A 183 14.61 19.75 -3.27
CA THR A 183 14.22 21.08 -2.78
C THR A 183 14.48 21.25 -1.28
N MET A 184 14.34 20.17 -0.51
CA MET A 184 14.55 20.17 0.95
C MET A 184 16.00 19.91 1.32
N ASP A 185 16.67 19.04 0.56
CA ASP A 185 18.07 18.66 0.70
C ASP A 185 18.76 18.66 -0.67
N PRO A 186 19.34 19.80 -1.09
CA PRO A 186 20.03 19.91 -2.38
C PRO A 186 21.24 18.98 -2.53
N SER A 187 21.75 18.40 -1.44
CA SER A 187 22.86 17.46 -1.47
C SER A 187 22.41 16.03 -1.82
N TYR A 188 21.11 15.76 -1.74
CA TYR A 188 20.54 14.45 -1.99
C TYR A 188 20.86 13.92 -3.40
N GLN A 189 21.47 12.74 -3.43
CA GLN A 189 21.84 12.07 -4.66
C GLN A 189 20.76 11.07 -5.04
N ARG A 190 20.30 11.17 -6.29
CA ARG A 190 19.38 10.20 -6.87
C ARG A 190 19.99 8.79 -6.78
N PRO A 191 19.26 7.80 -6.24
CA PRO A 191 19.72 6.42 -6.27
C PRO A 191 19.92 5.91 -7.70
N ALA A 192 21.06 5.27 -7.96
CA ALA A 192 21.33 4.65 -9.26
C ALA A 192 20.38 3.47 -9.52
N LEU A 193 19.91 3.35 -10.76
CA LEU A 193 19.19 2.17 -11.24
C LEU A 193 20.19 1.13 -11.76
N ALA A 194 19.90 -0.15 -11.56
CA ALA A 194 20.70 -1.24 -12.08
C ALA A 194 20.74 -1.18 -13.61
N LEU A 195 21.95 -1.29 -14.17
CA LEU A 195 22.14 -1.43 -15.61
C LEU A 195 21.59 -2.79 -16.05
N ARG A 196 20.44 -2.81 -16.74
CA ARG A 196 19.90 -4.05 -17.32
C ARG A 196 20.79 -4.50 -18.47
N THR A 197 21.36 -5.69 -18.32
CA THR A 197 22.13 -6.36 -19.38
C THR A 197 21.17 -6.91 -20.45
N GLU A 198 21.69 -7.26 -21.63
CA GLU A 198 20.87 -7.92 -22.68
C GLU A 198 20.27 -9.24 -22.17
N ALA A 199 20.95 -9.95 -21.27
CA ALA A 199 20.45 -11.18 -20.65
C ALA A 199 19.18 -10.94 -19.80
N ASP A 200 19.10 -9.82 -19.08
CA ASP A 200 17.92 -9.47 -18.27
C ASP A 200 16.69 -9.16 -19.14
N LYS A 201 16.91 -8.65 -20.36
CA LYS A 201 15.84 -8.43 -21.36
C LYS A 201 15.36 -9.74 -21.98
N GLU A 202 16.28 -10.66 -22.27
CA GLU A 202 15.95 -11.99 -22.79
C GLU A 202 15.20 -12.83 -21.77
N GLN A 203 15.57 -12.78 -20.48
CA GLN A 203 14.86 -13.49 -19.42
C GLN A 203 13.46 -12.93 -19.18
N ALA A 204 13.29 -11.60 -19.14
CA ALA A 204 11.96 -10.97 -19.04
C ALA A 204 11.07 -11.29 -20.25
N LYS A 205 11.66 -11.42 -21.45
CA LYS A 205 10.96 -11.86 -22.67
C LYS A 205 10.56 -13.34 -22.58
N ALA A 206 11.46 -14.20 -22.12
CA ALA A 206 11.18 -15.63 -21.93
C ALA A 206 10.06 -15.87 -20.92
N GLU A 207 10.05 -15.13 -19.80
CA GLU A 207 8.96 -15.18 -18.80
C GLU A 207 7.63 -14.71 -19.39
N SER A 208 7.63 -13.62 -20.16
CA SER A 208 6.43 -13.12 -20.87
C SER A 208 5.92 -14.13 -21.91
N ASP A 209 6.82 -14.74 -22.69
CA ASP A 209 6.48 -15.73 -23.70
C ASP A 209 5.92 -17.00 -23.05
N GLN A 210 6.51 -17.45 -21.93
CA GLN A 210 6.05 -18.63 -21.19
C GLN A 210 4.63 -18.43 -20.62
N VAL A 211 4.31 -17.25 -20.10
CA VAL A 211 2.96 -16.90 -19.68
C VAL A 211 2.00 -16.91 -20.88
N GLY A 212 2.42 -16.37 -22.03
CA GLY A 212 1.65 -16.43 -23.27
C GLY A 212 1.33 -17.85 -23.73
N TYR A 213 2.32 -18.76 -23.65
CA TYR A 213 2.13 -20.18 -23.96
C TYR A 213 1.16 -20.86 -23.00
N ILE A 214 1.26 -20.59 -21.69
CA ILE A 214 0.34 -21.17 -20.69
C ILE A 214 -1.10 -20.73 -20.96
N VAL A 215 -1.32 -19.44 -21.25
CA VAL A 215 -2.66 -18.91 -21.57
C VAL A 215 -3.21 -19.54 -22.85
N LEU A 216 -2.40 -19.63 -23.92
CA LEU A 216 -2.82 -20.27 -25.18
C LEU A 216 -3.16 -21.75 -24.97
N PHE A 217 -2.38 -22.46 -24.16
CA PHE A 217 -2.60 -23.88 -23.88
C PHE A 217 -3.91 -24.10 -23.11
N ILE A 218 -4.21 -23.24 -22.12
CA ILE A 218 -5.48 -23.26 -21.40
C ILE A 218 -6.67 -23.03 -22.35
N VAL A 219 -6.59 -22.04 -23.24
CA VAL A 219 -7.64 -21.75 -24.23
C VAL A 219 -7.89 -22.95 -25.16
N LEU A 220 -6.84 -23.61 -25.62
CA LEU A 220 -6.95 -24.80 -26.48
C LEU A 220 -7.59 -25.99 -25.75
N ILE A 221 -7.27 -26.19 -24.47
CA ILE A 221 -7.92 -27.22 -23.63
C ILE A 221 -9.42 -26.95 -23.52
N PHE A 222 -9.82 -25.70 -23.23
CA PHE A 222 -11.24 -25.33 -23.15
C PHE A 222 -11.97 -25.51 -24.48
N ALA A 223 -11.35 -25.15 -25.61
CA ALA A 223 -11.92 -25.34 -26.94
C ALA A 223 -12.09 -26.84 -27.29
N ALA A 224 -11.13 -27.68 -26.92
CA ALA A 224 -11.22 -29.13 -27.13
C ALA A 224 -12.33 -29.79 -26.30
N ILE A 225 -12.49 -29.38 -25.03
CA ILE A 225 -13.57 -29.86 -24.16
C ILE A 225 -14.93 -29.43 -24.71
N ALA A 226 -15.09 -28.17 -25.12
CA ALA A 226 -16.35 -27.68 -25.72
C ALA A 226 -16.71 -28.43 -27.02
N GLY A 227 -15.72 -28.72 -27.88
CA GLY A 227 -15.93 -29.50 -29.10
C GLY A 227 -16.32 -30.96 -28.83
N ALA A 228 -15.79 -31.57 -27.77
CA ALA A 228 -16.15 -32.95 -27.36
C ALA A 228 -17.57 -33.03 -26.78
N VAL A 229 -18.00 -32.02 -26.03
CA VAL A 229 -19.38 -31.91 -25.50
C VAL A 229 -20.39 -31.70 -26.64
N ALA A 230 -20.06 -30.88 -27.64
CA ALA A 230 -20.92 -30.68 -28.81
C ALA A 230 -21.11 -31.94 -29.67
N LYS A 231 -20.12 -32.85 -29.70
CA LYS A 231 -20.18 -34.13 -30.43
C LYS A 231 -20.85 -35.28 -29.67
N SER A 232 -21.02 -35.16 -28.36
CA SER A 232 -21.66 -36.19 -27.52
C SER A 232 -23.14 -35.90 -27.22
N GLY A 233 -23.63 -34.72 -27.61
CA GLY A 233 -25.04 -34.31 -27.50
C GLY A 233 -25.85 -34.39 -28.81
N SER A 234 -25.28 -34.93 -29.90
CA SER A 234 -25.96 -35.23 -31.17
C SER A 234 -26.15 -36.72 -31.36
#